data_AF-A0A6N8B710-F1
#
_entry.id   AF-A0A6N8B710-F1
#
_cell.length_a   1.000
_cell.length_b   1.000
_cell.length_c   1.000
_cell.angle_alpha   90.00
_cell.angle_beta   90.00
_cell.angle_gamma   90.00
#
_symmetry.space_group_name_H-M   'P 1'
#
loop_
_entity.id
_entity.type
_entity.pdbx_description
1 polymer ?
#
loop_
_entity_poly.entity_id
_entity_poly.type
_entity_poly.pdbx_seq_one_letter_code
_entity_poly.pdbx_strand_id
1 'polypeptide(L)'
;MKTSKEIISLPVLSIAEVAYLGVVKDLLINPGNGTVDFVVVEQENSFESKLVPFDHVVGIGEDALTVKSQNTIIPFSSSGEAVELQEKNVKVINAKVMTEKGTIVGRINEIMVDEETGRIVGCQWVPSVEQEQGGYIPTSHVITLGREMIIVDKDFKEFITDEVSPEDSSVLENQAEQDEDDQIEQITENTSEDPLKFFEGKQKEYLIGRKVTATITTDDGEIIAEEGDIVTPETIERATEADKYIDLTMNTVDES
;
A
#
# COMPACT_ATOMS: atom_id res chain seq x y z
N MET A 1 -12.29 8.86 -5.54
CA MET A 1 -12.28 7.38 -5.56
C MET A 1 -12.99 6.90 -6.81
N LYS A 2 -12.50 5.81 -7.41
CA LYS A 2 -13.05 5.22 -8.63
C LYS A 2 -13.09 3.70 -8.51
N THR A 3 -14.15 3.08 -9.01
CA THR A 3 -14.22 1.61 -9.14
C THR A 3 -13.37 1.14 -10.31
N SER A 4 -12.88 -0.12 -10.29
CA SER A 4 -12.07 -0.60 -11.41
C SER A 4 -12.84 -0.59 -12.74
N LYS A 5 -14.16 -0.82 -12.72
CA LYS A 5 -15.02 -0.69 -13.90
C LYS A 5 -15.11 0.72 -14.45
N GLU A 6 -15.03 1.74 -13.60
CA GLU A 6 -14.97 3.14 -14.05
C GLU A 6 -13.62 3.48 -14.67
N ILE A 7 -12.52 2.85 -14.22
CA ILE A 7 -11.18 3.10 -14.76
C ILE A 7 -10.95 2.32 -16.06
N ILE A 8 -11.36 1.06 -16.08
CA ILE A 8 -11.25 0.17 -17.25
C ILE A 8 -12.18 0.70 -18.34
N SER A 9 -11.71 0.68 -19.59
CA SER A 9 -12.38 1.24 -20.77
C SER A 9 -12.29 2.77 -20.90
N LEU A 10 -11.66 3.49 -19.96
CA LEU A 10 -11.42 4.91 -20.16
C LEU A 10 -10.39 5.15 -21.28
N PRO A 11 -10.62 6.16 -22.14
CA PRO A 11 -9.59 6.64 -23.03
C PRO A 11 -8.46 7.30 -22.23
N VAL A 12 -7.23 7.04 -22.64
CA VAL A 12 -6.03 7.64 -22.05
C VAL A 12 -5.59 8.82 -22.90
N LEU A 13 -5.50 10.01 -22.30
CA LEU A 13 -5.19 11.26 -22.99
C LEU A 13 -3.92 11.92 -22.43
N SER A 14 -3.07 12.43 -23.33
CA SER A 14 -1.99 13.33 -22.97
C SER A 14 -2.49 14.77 -22.86
N ILE A 15 -2.08 15.47 -21.80
CA ILE A 15 -2.34 16.90 -21.60
C ILE A 15 -1.43 17.75 -22.49
N ALA A 16 -0.12 17.47 -22.52
CA ALA A 16 0.86 18.29 -23.24
C ALA A 16 0.68 18.24 -24.76
N GLU A 17 0.37 17.06 -25.29
CA GLU A 17 0.22 16.86 -26.74
C GLU A 17 -1.25 16.89 -27.20
N VAL A 18 -2.22 16.92 -26.27
CA VAL A 18 -3.66 16.79 -26.57
C VAL A 18 -3.92 15.59 -27.47
N ALA A 19 -3.32 14.46 -27.08
CA ALA A 19 -3.24 13.27 -27.90
C ALA A 19 -3.93 12.08 -27.24
N TYR A 20 -4.65 11.29 -28.04
CA TYR A 20 -5.20 10.02 -27.61
C TYR A 20 -4.12 8.94 -27.61
N LEU A 21 -3.94 8.28 -26.47
CA LEU A 21 -2.88 7.31 -26.22
C LEU A 21 -3.40 5.87 -26.10
N GLY A 22 -4.69 5.61 -26.27
CA GLY A 22 -5.28 4.27 -26.20
C GLY A 22 -6.42 4.17 -25.19
N VAL A 23 -6.81 2.95 -24.85
CA VAL A 23 -7.85 2.63 -23.87
C VAL A 23 -7.26 1.85 -22.71
N VAL A 24 -7.70 2.13 -21.48
CA VAL A 24 -7.38 1.28 -20.33
C VAL A 24 -7.99 -0.10 -20.51
N LYS A 25 -7.14 -1.13 -20.54
CA LYS A 25 -7.52 -2.53 -20.69
C LYS A 25 -7.61 -3.26 -19.35
N ASP A 26 -6.64 -2.99 -18.47
CA ASP A 26 -6.50 -3.71 -17.20
C ASP A 26 -5.68 -2.89 -16.19
N LEU A 27 -5.65 -3.31 -14.93
CA LEU A 27 -4.90 -2.71 -13.84
C LEU A 27 -3.95 -3.75 -13.23
N LEU A 28 -2.66 -3.44 -13.15
CA LEU A 28 -1.69 -4.30 -12.47
C LEU A 28 -1.63 -3.94 -10.99
N ILE A 29 -2.10 -4.88 -10.17
CA ILE A 29 -2.21 -4.73 -8.73
C ILE A 29 -0.97 -5.32 -8.06
N ASN A 30 -0.35 -4.53 -7.18
CA ASN A 30 0.73 -4.98 -6.32
C ASN A 30 0.14 -5.55 -5.01
N PRO A 31 0.29 -6.86 -4.77
CA PRO A 31 -0.28 -7.51 -3.59
C PRO A 31 0.45 -7.14 -2.29
N GLY A 32 1.68 -6.62 -2.37
CA GLY A 32 2.50 -6.34 -1.19
C GLY A 32 2.04 -5.10 -0.42
N ASN A 33 1.52 -4.11 -1.14
CA ASN A 33 1.06 -2.82 -0.61
C ASN A 33 -0.40 -2.51 -0.97
N GLY A 34 -1.06 -3.35 -1.78
CA GLY A 34 -2.47 -3.17 -2.15
C GLY A 34 -2.70 -1.98 -3.08
N THR A 35 -1.73 -1.62 -3.93
CA THR A 35 -1.85 -0.52 -4.89
C THR A 35 -2.03 -1.01 -6.32
N VAL A 36 -2.54 -0.14 -7.18
CA VAL A 36 -2.41 -0.26 -8.62
C VAL A 36 -1.09 0.40 -9.01
N ASP A 37 -0.10 -0.38 -9.45
CA ASP A 37 1.22 0.17 -9.82
C ASP A 37 1.26 0.59 -11.29
N PHE A 38 0.53 -0.12 -12.16
CA PHE A 38 0.46 0.20 -13.57
C PHE A 38 -0.96 0.07 -14.13
N VAL A 39 -1.29 0.99 -15.02
CA VAL A 39 -2.47 0.92 -15.88
C VAL A 39 -2.05 0.33 -17.22
N VAL A 40 -2.68 -0.77 -17.63
CA VAL A 40 -2.43 -1.40 -18.93
C VAL A 40 -3.25 -0.70 -19.99
N VAL A 41 -2.58 -0.18 -21.01
CA VAL A 41 -3.19 0.60 -22.10
C VAL A 41 -3.05 -0.15 -23.42
N GLU A 42 -4.17 -0.29 -24.12
CA GLU A 42 -4.22 -0.89 -25.46
C GLU A 42 -4.38 0.21 -26.52
N GLN A 43 -3.54 0.14 -27.54
CA GLN A 43 -3.57 1.07 -28.68
C GLN A 43 -4.05 0.35 -29.92
N GLU A 44 -4.93 1.01 -30.68
CA GLU A 44 -5.31 0.51 -32.00
C GLU A 44 -4.06 0.41 -32.90
N ASN A 45 -3.88 -0.75 -33.54
CA ASN A 45 -2.72 -1.08 -34.38
C ASN A 45 -1.38 -1.30 -33.64
N SER A 46 -1.39 -1.48 -32.32
CA SER A 46 -0.24 -2.00 -31.57
C SER A 46 -0.39 -3.50 -31.32
N PHE A 47 0.67 -4.28 -31.56
CA PHE A 47 0.72 -5.70 -31.19
C PHE A 47 1.12 -5.94 -29.73
N GLU A 48 1.68 -4.92 -29.08
CA GLU A 48 2.09 -4.97 -27.68
C GLU A 48 1.22 -4.01 -26.86
N SER A 49 0.76 -4.48 -25.70
CA SER A 49 0.18 -3.60 -24.69
C SER A 49 1.22 -2.60 -24.20
N LYS A 50 0.75 -1.42 -23.80
CA LYS A 50 1.59 -0.42 -23.16
C LYS A 50 1.18 -0.25 -21.70
N LEU A 51 2.02 0.42 -20.94
CA LEU A 51 1.81 0.67 -19.53
C LEU A 51 1.91 2.17 -19.25
N VAL A 52 1.10 2.61 -18.29
CA VAL A 52 1.23 3.89 -17.62
C VAL A 52 1.49 3.59 -16.15
N PRO A 53 2.67 3.93 -15.60
CA PRO A 53 2.90 3.94 -14.16
C PRO A 53 1.84 4.80 -13.46
N PHE A 54 1.25 4.30 -12.37
CA PHE A 54 0.14 4.99 -11.73
C PHE A 54 0.56 6.35 -11.15
N ASP A 55 1.79 6.48 -10.66
CA ASP A 55 2.40 7.72 -10.17
C ASP A 55 2.53 8.83 -11.25
N HIS A 56 2.38 8.48 -12.53
CA HIS A 56 2.35 9.43 -13.64
C HIS A 56 0.95 9.73 -14.17
N VAL A 57 -0.09 9.12 -13.59
CA VAL A 57 -1.49 9.50 -13.83
C VAL A 57 -1.74 10.85 -13.17
N VAL A 58 -2.30 11.78 -13.93
CA VAL A 58 -2.63 13.14 -13.45
C VAL A 58 -4.04 13.19 -12.88
N GLY A 59 -4.95 12.40 -13.44
CA GLY A 59 -6.32 12.32 -12.94
C GLY A 59 -7.15 11.30 -13.71
N ILE A 60 -8.15 10.77 -13.01
CA ILE A 60 -9.11 9.78 -13.52
C ILE A 60 -10.50 10.42 -13.50
N GLY A 61 -10.93 10.95 -14.64
CA GLY A 61 -12.24 11.59 -14.80
C GLY A 61 -13.36 10.58 -15.11
N GLU A 62 -14.57 11.10 -15.37
CA GLU A 62 -15.70 10.30 -15.87
C GLU A 62 -15.50 9.89 -17.34
N ASP A 63 -14.88 10.78 -18.14
CA ASP A 63 -14.73 10.58 -19.57
C ASP A 63 -13.35 10.08 -20.00
N ALA A 64 -12.31 10.28 -19.20
CA ALA A 64 -10.93 9.96 -19.58
C ALA A 64 -9.97 9.84 -18.39
N LEU A 65 -8.92 9.03 -18.58
CA LEU A 65 -7.71 9.03 -17.76
C LEU A 65 -6.67 9.94 -18.40
N THR A 66 -6.05 10.84 -17.63
CA THR A 66 -5.11 11.83 -18.16
C THR A 66 -3.69 11.62 -17.64
N VAL A 67 -2.71 11.85 -18.52
CA VAL A 67 -1.28 11.83 -18.20
C VAL A 67 -0.62 13.12 -18.68
N LYS A 68 0.53 13.48 -18.10
CA LYS A 68 1.24 14.73 -18.45
C LYS A 68 1.62 14.78 -19.93
N SER A 69 2.23 13.71 -20.43
CA SER A 69 2.69 13.61 -21.81
C SER A 69 2.75 12.16 -22.29
N GLN A 70 2.84 11.99 -23.60
CA GLN A 70 3.00 10.68 -24.25
C GLN A 70 4.25 9.91 -23.82
N ASN A 71 5.28 10.58 -23.30
CA ASN A 71 6.51 9.93 -22.83
C ASN A 71 6.30 9.09 -21.55
N THR A 72 5.16 9.27 -20.91
CA THR A 72 4.72 8.48 -19.75
C THR A 72 4.40 7.03 -20.14
N ILE A 73 4.00 6.81 -21.39
CA ILE A 73 3.58 5.49 -21.85
C ILE A 73 4.81 4.65 -22.21
N ILE A 74 4.95 3.49 -21.59
CA ILE A 74 6.10 2.60 -21.80
C ILE A 74 5.64 1.26 -22.37
N PRO A 75 6.45 0.57 -23.19
CA PRO A 75 6.16 -0.79 -23.61
C PRO A 75 6.04 -1.74 -22.42
N PHE A 76 5.11 -2.70 -22.46
CA PHE A 76 4.93 -3.66 -21.37
C PHE A 76 6.22 -4.44 -21.07
N SER A 77 6.92 -4.88 -22.12
CA SER A 77 8.19 -5.61 -22.02
C SER A 77 9.34 -4.82 -21.41
N SER A 78 9.22 -3.50 -21.29
CA SER A 78 10.28 -2.64 -20.75
C SER A 78 10.28 -2.52 -19.22
N SER A 79 9.18 -2.92 -18.55
CA SER A 79 9.08 -2.90 -17.08
C SER A 79 9.20 -4.31 -16.51
N GLY A 80 10.31 -4.59 -15.82
CA GLY A 80 10.51 -5.88 -15.13
C GLY A 80 9.47 -6.10 -14.02
N GLU A 81 9.14 -5.05 -13.27
CA GLU A 81 8.12 -5.08 -12.21
C GLU A 81 6.74 -5.45 -12.76
N ALA A 82 6.36 -4.88 -13.91
CA ALA A 82 5.08 -5.21 -14.53
C ALA A 82 5.02 -6.67 -15.00
N VAL A 83 6.13 -7.21 -15.52
CA VAL A 83 6.24 -8.63 -15.88
C VAL A 83 6.10 -9.50 -14.63
N GLU A 84 6.76 -9.17 -13.53
CA GLU A 84 6.62 -9.90 -12.27
C GLU A 84 5.18 -9.87 -11.72
N LEU A 85 4.54 -8.70 -11.74
CA LEU A 85 3.13 -8.55 -11.30
C LEU A 85 2.20 -9.40 -12.18
N GLN A 86 2.43 -9.42 -13.49
CA GLN A 86 1.67 -10.22 -14.44
C GLN A 86 1.89 -11.73 -14.26
N GLU A 87 3.11 -12.16 -13.93
CA GLU A 87 3.44 -13.55 -13.61
C GLU A 87 2.82 -13.98 -12.28
N LYS A 88 2.84 -13.11 -11.26
CA LYS A 88 2.12 -13.33 -9.99
C LYS A 88 0.61 -13.47 -10.27
N ASN A 89 0.09 -12.77 -11.26
CA ASN A 89 -1.29 -12.86 -11.77
C ASN A 89 -2.31 -12.60 -10.66
N VAL A 90 -2.05 -11.61 -9.83
CA VAL A 90 -2.93 -11.24 -8.71
C VAL A 90 -4.24 -10.71 -9.27
N LYS A 91 -5.31 -11.48 -9.10
CA LYS A 91 -6.66 -11.08 -9.52
C LYS A 91 -7.52 -10.91 -8.30
N VAL A 92 -7.67 -9.67 -7.87
CA VAL A 92 -8.54 -9.30 -6.74
C VAL A 92 -10.01 -9.49 -7.14
N ILE A 93 -10.37 -9.07 -8.35
CA ILE A 93 -11.71 -9.26 -8.92
C ILE A 93 -11.96 -10.76 -9.17
N ASN A 94 -13.09 -11.27 -8.70
CA ASN A 94 -13.50 -12.69 -8.68
C ASN A 94 -12.72 -13.59 -7.69
N ALA A 95 -11.79 -13.05 -6.90
CA ALA A 95 -11.11 -13.82 -5.88
C ALA A 95 -12.10 -14.37 -4.83
N LYS A 96 -11.81 -15.56 -4.30
CA LYS A 96 -12.54 -16.12 -3.15
C LYS A 96 -12.11 -15.39 -1.89
N VAL A 97 -13.06 -15.01 -1.06
CA VAL A 97 -12.77 -14.42 0.25
C VAL A 97 -12.75 -15.54 1.29
N MET A 98 -11.65 -15.64 2.02
CA MET A 98 -11.42 -16.63 3.07
C MET A 98 -11.02 -15.92 4.37
N THR A 99 -11.57 -16.37 5.48
CA THR A 99 -11.15 -15.91 6.82
C THR A 99 -9.82 -16.57 7.21
N GLU A 100 -9.06 -15.99 8.14
CA GLU A 100 -7.84 -16.60 8.72
C GLU A 100 -8.06 -18.03 9.24
N LYS A 101 -9.28 -18.35 9.66
CA LYS A 101 -9.67 -19.69 10.13
C LYS A 101 -9.91 -20.70 9.00
N GLY A 102 -9.71 -20.31 7.74
CA GLY A 102 -9.85 -21.18 6.57
C GLY A 102 -11.27 -21.33 6.04
N THR A 103 -12.22 -20.51 6.50
CA THR A 103 -13.61 -20.56 6.00
C THR A 103 -13.80 -19.63 4.82
N ILE A 104 -14.28 -20.15 3.69
CA ILE A 104 -14.66 -19.35 2.52
C ILE A 104 -16.01 -18.69 2.79
N VAL A 105 -16.06 -17.37 2.69
CA VAL A 105 -17.22 -16.54 3.07
C VAL A 105 -17.86 -15.84 1.88
N GLY A 106 -17.24 -15.86 0.70
CA GLY A 106 -17.77 -15.16 -0.46
C GLY A 106 -16.75 -15.00 -1.57
N ARG A 107 -16.98 -14.01 -2.41
CA ARG A 107 -16.08 -13.60 -3.49
C ARG A 107 -16.06 -12.08 -3.62
N ILE A 108 -15.03 -11.57 -4.26
CA ILE A 108 -14.97 -10.15 -4.65
C ILE A 108 -15.57 -9.95 -6.03
N ASN A 109 -16.41 -8.94 -6.17
CA ASN A 109 -17.02 -8.53 -7.44
C ASN A 109 -16.36 -7.29 -8.05
N GLU A 110 -15.83 -6.40 -7.21
CA GLU A 110 -15.31 -5.10 -7.61
C GLU A 110 -14.23 -4.62 -6.64
N ILE A 111 -13.35 -3.73 -7.07
CA ILE A 111 -12.44 -2.98 -6.20
C ILE A 111 -12.68 -1.49 -6.34
N MET A 112 -12.45 -0.76 -5.25
CA MET A 112 -12.42 0.69 -5.24
C MET A 112 -11.00 1.17 -5.04
N VAL A 113 -10.57 2.09 -5.90
CA VAL A 113 -9.22 2.63 -5.98
C VAL A 113 -9.27 4.12 -5.67
N ASP A 114 -8.34 4.58 -4.85
CA ASP A 114 -8.09 5.99 -4.63
C ASP A 114 -7.45 6.60 -5.88
N GLU A 115 -8.03 7.68 -6.39
CA GLU A 115 -7.64 8.25 -7.69
C GLU A 115 -6.33 9.03 -7.66
N GLU A 116 -5.90 9.46 -6.48
CA GLU A 116 -4.67 10.22 -6.28
C GLU A 116 -3.49 9.30 -5.98
N THR A 117 -3.72 8.28 -5.14
CA THR A 117 -2.66 7.41 -4.61
C THR A 117 -2.57 6.04 -5.29
N GLY A 118 -3.64 5.60 -5.96
CA GLY A 118 -3.72 4.26 -6.56
C GLY A 118 -3.89 3.14 -5.55
N ARG A 119 -4.06 3.46 -4.25
CA ARG A 119 -4.37 2.47 -3.22
C ARG A 119 -5.74 1.86 -3.46
N ILE A 120 -5.85 0.55 -3.31
CA ILE A 120 -7.15 -0.11 -3.18
C ILE A 120 -7.67 0.22 -1.78
N VAL A 121 -8.81 0.89 -1.71
CA VAL A 121 -9.42 1.36 -0.46
C VAL A 121 -10.53 0.42 0.02
N GLY A 122 -11.11 -0.36 -0.91
CA GLY A 122 -12.07 -1.39 -0.55
C GLY A 122 -12.28 -2.44 -1.63
N CYS A 123 -12.67 -3.64 -1.19
CA CYS A 123 -13.02 -4.76 -2.06
C CYS A 123 -14.50 -5.10 -1.90
N GLN A 124 -15.31 -4.99 -2.96
CA GLN A 124 -16.73 -5.31 -2.92
C GLN A 124 -16.93 -6.82 -2.75
N TRP A 125 -17.35 -7.21 -1.56
CA TRP A 125 -17.66 -8.58 -1.17
C TRP A 125 -19.09 -8.95 -1.47
N VAL A 126 -19.22 -10.10 -2.12
CA VAL A 126 -20.48 -10.82 -2.34
C VAL A 126 -20.46 -12.07 -1.46
N PRO A 127 -21.34 -12.15 -0.45
CA PRO A 127 -21.43 -13.29 0.45
C PRO A 127 -21.79 -14.59 -0.30
N SER A 128 -21.31 -15.72 0.21
CA SER A 128 -21.75 -17.04 -0.29
C SER A 128 -23.13 -17.45 0.24
N VAL A 129 -23.62 -16.78 1.28
CA VAL A 129 -24.88 -17.08 1.96
C VAL A 129 -25.87 -15.96 1.65
N GLU A 130 -27.02 -16.30 1.06
CA GLU A 130 -28.02 -15.32 0.58
C GLU A 130 -28.63 -14.43 1.68
N GLN A 131 -28.50 -14.82 2.94
CA GLN A 131 -29.02 -14.07 4.09
C GLN A 131 -28.06 -12.99 4.59
N GLU A 132 -26.80 -13.01 4.14
CA GLU A 132 -25.83 -11.96 4.45
C GLU A 132 -25.91 -10.85 3.41
N GLN A 133 -25.81 -9.60 3.85
CA GLN A 133 -25.72 -8.46 2.96
C GLN A 133 -24.25 -8.23 2.60
N GLY A 134 -23.97 -8.08 1.30
CA GLY A 134 -22.65 -7.72 0.81
C GLY A 134 -22.34 -6.23 1.02
N GLY A 135 -21.16 -5.83 0.58
CA GLY A 135 -20.69 -4.45 0.63
C GLY A 135 -19.17 -4.40 0.43
N TYR A 136 -18.53 -3.27 0.69
CA TYR A 136 -17.09 -3.13 0.58
C TYR A 136 -16.40 -3.52 1.88
N ILE A 137 -15.41 -4.41 1.77
CA ILE A 137 -14.45 -4.72 2.81
C ILE A 137 -13.32 -3.68 2.72
N PRO A 138 -13.09 -2.86 3.76
CA PRO A 138 -11.96 -1.95 3.79
C PRO A 138 -10.64 -2.71 3.71
N THR A 139 -9.64 -2.12 3.04
CA THR A 139 -8.33 -2.78 2.88
C THR A 139 -7.62 -3.03 4.21
N SER A 140 -7.94 -2.28 5.26
CA SER A 140 -7.45 -2.53 6.64
C SER A 140 -7.82 -3.92 7.18
N HIS A 141 -8.92 -4.50 6.70
CA HIS A 141 -9.38 -5.85 7.06
C HIS A 141 -8.93 -6.94 6.07
N VAL A 142 -8.15 -6.56 5.06
CA VAL A 142 -7.55 -7.47 4.08
C VAL A 142 -6.11 -7.77 4.49
N ILE A 143 -5.86 -9.02 4.86
CA ILE A 143 -4.54 -9.48 5.31
C ILE A 143 -3.65 -9.81 4.11
N THR A 144 -4.22 -10.47 3.10
CA THR A 144 -3.45 -10.95 1.94
C THR A 144 -4.26 -10.86 0.66
N LEU A 145 -3.66 -10.27 -0.39
CA LEU A 145 -4.14 -10.32 -1.77
C LEU A 145 -3.39 -11.40 -2.56
N GLY A 146 -4.06 -12.54 -2.81
CA GLY A 146 -3.49 -13.65 -3.57
C GLY A 146 -3.95 -13.70 -5.03
N ARG A 147 -3.46 -14.73 -5.74
CA ARG A 147 -3.81 -14.98 -7.16
C ARG A 147 -5.31 -15.21 -7.40
N GLU A 148 -5.95 -16.02 -6.55
CA GLU A 148 -7.37 -16.37 -6.67
C GLU A 148 -8.12 -16.27 -5.32
N MET A 149 -7.45 -15.80 -4.28
CA MET A 149 -7.97 -15.79 -2.91
C MET A 149 -7.49 -14.55 -2.16
N ILE A 150 -8.40 -13.99 -1.37
CA ILE A 150 -8.13 -12.90 -0.45
C ILE A 150 -8.37 -13.41 0.96
N ILE A 151 -7.43 -13.15 1.85
CA ILE A 151 -7.55 -13.48 3.26
C ILE A 151 -7.99 -12.24 4.01
N VAL A 152 -9.05 -12.36 4.80
CA VAL A 152 -9.59 -11.30 5.64
C VAL A 152 -9.57 -11.73 7.10
N ASP A 153 -9.50 -10.75 8.01
CA ASP A 153 -9.57 -11.03 9.44
C ASP A 153 -10.97 -11.51 9.86
N LYS A 154 -11.13 -11.81 11.15
CA LYS A 154 -12.39 -12.34 11.72
C LYS A 154 -13.50 -11.29 11.86
N ASP A 155 -13.15 -10.01 11.92
CA ASP A 155 -14.04 -8.91 12.30
C ASP A 155 -14.49 -8.11 11.07
N PHE A 156 -13.95 -8.39 9.88
CA PHE A 156 -14.25 -7.69 8.62
C PHE A 156 -15.74 -7.46 8.35
N LYS A 157 -16.61 -8.37 8.80
CA LYS A 157 -18.06 -8.27 8.60
C LYS A 157 -18.70 -7.08 9.32
N GLU A 158 -18.12 -6.66 10.43
CA GLU A 158 -18.60 -5.52 11.23
C GLU A 158 -18.26 -4.18 10.57
N PHE A 159 -17.32 -4.18 9.62
CA PHE A 159 -16.79 -3.00 8.94
C PHE A 159 -17.18 -2.94 7.46
N ILE A 160 -18.15 -3.76 7.03
CA ILE A 160 -18.67 -3.70 5.67
C ILE A 160 -19.50 -2.43 5.50
N THR A 161 -19.19 -1.66 4.47
CA THR A 161 -19.90 -0.44 4.11
C THR A 161 -20.40 -0.47 2.66
N ASP A 162 -21.53 0.17 2.38
CA ASP A 162 -22.02 0.38 1.01
C ASP A 162 -21.34 1.60 0.34
N GLU A 163 -20.75 2.50 1.12
CA GLU A 163 -20.00 3.68 0.67
C GLU A 163 -18.59 3.62 1.27
N VAL A 164 -17.56 3.55 0.42
CA VAL A 164 -16.18 3.72 0.91
C VAL A 164 -15.93 5.22 0.99
N SER A 165 -15.82 5.75 2.21
CA SER A 165 -15.41 7.13 2.43
C SER A 165 -13.88 7.20 2.38
N PRO A 166 -13.26 8.30 1.90
CA PRO A 166 -11.81 8.54 2.06
C PRO A 166 -11.32 8.39 3.50
N GLU A 167 -12.21 8.49 4.48
CA GLU A 167 -11.94 8.31 5.90
C GLU A 167 -11.72 6.84 6.32
N ASP A 168 -12.10 5.84 5.50
CA ASP A 168 -11.78 4.43 5.75
C ASP A 168 -10.39 4.04 5.22
N SER A 169 -9.75 4.93 4.45
CA SER A 169 -8.38 4.76 3.97
C SER A 169 -7.34 5.14 5.02
N SER A 170 -7.77 5.80 6.11
CA SER A 170 -6.91 6.21 7.22
C SER A 170 -6.67 5.15 8.30
N VAL A 171 -7.10 3.90 8.17
CA VAL A 171 -6.82 2.90 9.24
C VAL A 171 -5.44 2.20 9.11
N LEU A 172 -4.58 2.66 8.19
CA LEU A 172 -3.12 2.48 8.32
C LEU A 172 -2.41 3.73 8.88
N GLU A 173 -3.11 4.85 9.04
CA GLU A 173 -2.62 6.13 9.57
C GLU A 173 -3.72 6.76 10.44
N ASN A 174 -3.84 6.29 11.70
CA ASN A 174 -4.14 7.07 12.91
C ASN A 174 -4.93 6.25 13.96
N GLN A 175 -4.22 5.68 14.94
CA GLN A 175 -4.66 5.80 16.33
C GLN A 175 -3.84 6.90 16.98
N ALA A 176 -4.26 8.14 16.73
CA ALA A 176 -3.91 9.42 17.33
C ALA A 176 -4.32 10.41 16.24
N GLU A 177 -5.41 11.16 16.33
CA GLU A 177 -5.66 12.19 17.33
C GLU A 177 -7.13 12.58 17.22
N GLN A 178 -7.84 12.60 18.34
CA GLN A 178 -8.85 13.62 18.59
C GLN A 178 -8.67 14.04 20.03
N ASP A 179 -8.03 15.19 20.22
CA ASP A 179 -8.57 16.31 20.99
C ASP A 179 -7.42 17.28 21.24
N GLU A 180 -7.40 18.39 20.49
CA GLU A 180 -7.51 19.75 21.04
C GLU A 180 -7.16 20.74 19.92
N ASP A 181 -8.22 21.16 19.23
CA ASP A 181 -8.26 22.44 18.53
C ASP A 181 -8.27 23.54 19.59
N ASP A 182 -7.16 24.26 19.76
CA ASP A 182 -7.23 25.66 20.16
C ASP A 182 -5.90 26.41 19.96
N GLN A 183 -6.00 27.47 19.15
CA GLN A 183 -5.22 28.72 19.19
C GLN A 183 -3.92 28.79 18.37
N ILE A 184 -4.12 29.08 17.08
CA ILE A 184 -3.83 30.38 16.44
C ILE A 184 -2.42 30.97 16.64
N GLU A 185 -1.78 31.13 15.47
CA GLU A 185 -0.85 32.18 15.04
C GLU A 185 0.66 32.03 15.27
N GLN A 186 1.32 32.19 14.12
CA GLN A 186 2.52 33.00 13.86
C GLN A 186 3.86 32.27 13.61
N ILE A 187 4.39 32.60 12.42
CA ILE A 187 5.81 32.72 12.03
C ILE A 187 6.38 31.60 11.15
N THR A 188 6.22 31.85 9.84
CA THR A 188 7.25 31.87 8.78
C THR A 188 8.64 31.23 9.02
N GLU A 189 9.03 30.48 7.99
CA GLU A 189 10.37 30.35 7.39
C GLU A 189 11.45 29.48 8.05
N ASN A 190 11.93 28.55 7.21
CA ASN A 190 13.29 28.05 7.05
C ASN A 190 13.79 26.80 7.83
N THR A 191 13.89 25.73 7.03
CA THR A 191 15.10 24.90 6.82
C THR A 191 15.16 23.55 7.54
N SER A 192 15.05 22.52 6.70
CA SER A 192 15.62 21.16 6.80
C SER A 192 15.44 20.42 8.12
N GLU A 193 14.45 19.51 8.17
CA GLU A 193 14.64 18.25 8.88
C GLU A 193 14.12 17.08 8.04
N ASP A 194 14.91 16.02 8.11
CA ASP A 194 14.96 14.84 7.27
C ASP A 194 13.68 13.99 7.37
N PRO A 195 13.02 13.62 6.25
CA PRO A 195 11.84 12.74 6.24
C PRO A 195 12.08 11.33 6.84
N LEU A 196 13.33 10.99 7.17
CA LEU A 196 13.69 9.74 7.85
C LEU A 196 13.22 9.63 9.31
N LYS A 197 12.95 10.74 10.02
CA LYS A 197 12.45 10.68 11.42
C LYS A 197 11.03 10.11 11.54
N PHE A 198 10.26 10.06 10.44
CA PHE A 198 8.90 9.52 10.42
C PHE A 198 8.86 7.97 10.43
N PHE A 199 10.00 7.30 10.20
CA PHE A 199 10.10 5.83 10.18
C PHE A 199 10.49 5.21 11.54
N GLU A 200 10.84 6.00 12.55
CA GLU A 200 11.46 5.50 13.78
C GLU A 200 10.48 5.01 14.87
N GLY A 201 9.17 5.22 14.71
CA GLY A 201 8.17 4.85 15.73
C GLY A 201 7.80 3.36 15.73
N LYS A 202 7.69 2.73 14.55
CA LYS A 202 7.19 1.35 14.41
C LYS A 202 8.27 0.27 14.38
N GLN A 203 9.55 0.61 14.19
CA GLN A 203 10.63 -0.39 14.16
C GLN A 203 11.17 -0.75 15.57
N LYS A 204 10.97 0.12 16.57
CA LYS A 204 11.50 -0.07 17.93
C LYS A 204 10.79 -1.20 18.69
N GLU A 205 9.50 -1.39 18.43
CA GLU A 205 8.68 -2.42 19.10
C GLU A 205 9.07 -3.85 18.69
N TYR A 206 9.66 -4.05 17.50
CA TYR A 206 10.10 -5.37 17.02
C TYR A 206 11.48 -5.79 17.55
N LEU A 207 12.27 -4.87 18.08
CA LEU A 207 13.58 -5.19 18.63
C LEU A 207 13.48 -5.57 20.11
N ILE A 208 12.55 -4.97 20.86
CA ILE A 208 12.39 -5.21 22.30
C ILE A 208 12.07 -6.69 22.54
N GLY A 209 12.87 -7.34 23.39
CA GLY A 209 12.74 -8.76 23.69
C GLY A 209 13.58 -9.69 22.79
N ARG A 210 14.21 -9.17 21.73
CA ARG A 210 15.18 -9.94 20.93
C ARG A 210 16.51 -10.07 21.64
N LYS A 211 17.28 -11.08 21.24
CA LYS A 211 18.61 -11.33 21.79
C LYS A 211 19.71 -10.79 20.89
N VAL A 212 20.64 -10.07 21.49
CA VAL A 212 21.80 -9.51 20.83
C VAL A 212 22.78 -10.63 20.50
N THR A 213 23.23 -10.70 19.25
CA THR A 213 24.15 -11.75 18.75
C THR A 213 25.60 -11.28 18.62
N ALA A 214 25.87 -9.98 18.85
CA ALA A 214 27.21 -9.42 18.84
C ALA A 214 27.26 -8.18 19.74
N THR A 215 28.38 -7.94 20.42
CA THR A 215 28.55 -6.76 21.28
C THR A 215 28.51 -5.48 20.46
N ILE A 216 27.62 -4.55 20.82
CA ILE A 216 27.44 -3.26 20.17
C ILE A 216 28.19 -2.19 20.98
N THR A 217 29.07 -1.45 20.31
CA THR A 217 29.89 -0.40 20.94
C THR A 217 29.79 0.91 20.17
N THR A 218 29.92 2.03 20.87
CA THR A 218 30.07 3.36 20.29
C THR A 218 31.45 3.51 19.65
N ASP A 219 31.62 4.51 18.80
CA ASP A 219 32.92 4.82 18.19
C ASP A 219 33.98 5.27 19.22
N ASP A 220 33.53 5.74 20.39
CA ASP A 220 34.36 6.08 21.56
C ASP A 220 34.67 4.86 22.46
N GLY A 221 34.13 3.68 22.14
CA GLY A 221 34.41 2.41 22.83
C GLY A 221 33.49 2.10 24.03
N GLU A 222 32.38 2.82 24.20
CA GLU A 222 31.38 2.51 25.24
C GLU A 222 30.44 1.39 24.77
N ILE A 223 30.05 0.49 25.67
CA ILE A 223 29.22 -0.67 25.34
C ILE A 223 27.73 -0.31 25.44
N ILE A 224 27.02 -0.50 24.32
CA ILE A 224 25.57 -0.29 24.18
C ILE A 224 24.79 -1.60 24.44
N ALA A 225 25.34 -2.75 24.09
CA ALA A 225 24.78 -4.06 24.45
C ALA A 225 25.86 -5.14 24.33
N GLU A 226 25.87 -6.12 25.23
CA GLU A 226 26.76 -7.28 25.12
C GLU A 226 26.12 -8.41 24.32
N GLU A 227 26.96 -9.28 23.75
CA GLU A 227 26.49 -10.50 23.10
C GLU A 227 25.71 -11.38 24.10
N GLY A 228 24.46 -11.68 23.78
CA GLY A 228 23.55 -12.47 24.61
C GLY A 228 22.54 -11.64 25.41
N ASP A 229 22.67 -10.30 25.44
CA ASP A 229 21.71 -9.42 26.12
C ASP A 229 20.35 -9.39 25.43
N ILE A 230 19.31 -9.14 26.21
CA ILE A 230 17.97 -8.88 25.69
C ILE A 230 17.84 -7.40 25.39
N VAL A 231 17.37 -7.06 24.19
CA VAL A 231 17.14 -5.67 23.79
C VAL A 231 16.03 -5.08 24.65
N THR A 232 16.36 -4.00 25.34
CA THR A 232 15.42 -3.21 26.15
C THR A 232 15.15 -1.86 25.48
N PRO A 233 14.11 -1.12 25.90
CA PRO A 233 13.88 0.24 25.45
C PRO A 233 15.11 1.15 25.66
N GLU A 234 15.81 0.98 26.78
CA GLU A 234 17.04 1.72 27.11
C GLU A 234 18.20 1.37 26.16
N THR A 235 18.32 0.11 25.72
CA THR A 235 19.29 -0.31 24.70
C THR A 235 19.04 0.37 23.37
N ILE A 236 17.77 0.50 22.98
CA ILE A 236 17.37 1.14 21.72
C ILE A 236 17.65 2.65 21.77
N GLU A 237 17.29 3.30 22.87
CA GLU A 237 17.56 4.73 23.07
C GLU A 237 19.06 5.03 22.97
N ARG A 238 19.89 4.28 23.70
CA ARG A 238 21.36 4.41 23.62
C ARG A 238 21.93 4.11 22.23
N ALA A 239 21.35 3.15 21.50
CA ALA A 239 21.78 2.84 20.14
C ALA A 239 21.37 3.92 19.13
N THR A 240 20.19 4.53 19.30
CA THR A 240 19.72 5.65 18.47
C THR A 240 20.55 6.91 18.75
N GLU A 241 20.81 7.23 20.02
CA GLU A 241 21.64 8.39 20.39
C GLU A 241 23.09 8.27 19.89
N ALA A 242 23.61 7.04 19.82
CA ALA A 242 24.96 6.75 19.35
C ALA A 242 25.08 6.48 17.84
N ASP A 243 24.01 6.65 17.06
CA ASP A 243 23.95 6.32 15.62
C ASP A 243 24.32 4.84 15.29
N LYS A 244 24.08 3.94 16.25
CA LYS A 244 24.30 2.48 16.18
C LYS A 244 23.00 1.68 16.09
N TYR A 245 21.88 2.34 15.80
CA TYR A 245 20.57 1.69 15.68
C TYR A 245 20.56 0.61 14.59
N ILE A 246 21.21 0.89 13.45
CA ILE A 246 21.32 -0.06 12.34
C ILE A 246 22.11 -1.30 12.78
N ASP A 247 23.24 -1.11 13.48
CA ASP A 247 24.05 -2.22 14.00
C ASP A 247 23.26 -3.09 14.99
N LEU A 248 22.41 -2.49 15.82
CA LEU A 248 21.50 -3.21 16.71
C LEU A 248 20.44 -4.02 15.92
N THR A 249 19.87 -3.46 14.85
CA THR A 249 18.88 -4.19 14.01
C THR A 249 19.49 -5.39 13.29
N MET A 250 20.75 -5.31 12.88
CA MET A 250 21.43 -6.39 12.15
C MET A 250 21.96 -7.52 13.05
N ASN A 251 22.16 -7.24 14.34
CA ASN A 251 22.77 -8.16 15.30
C ASN A 251 21.79 -8.58 16.41
N THR A 252 20.52 -8.75 16.06
CA THR A 252 19.49 -9.25 16.98
C THR A 252 18.70 -10.39 16.34
N VAL A 253 18.38 -11.41 17.13
CA VAL A 253 17.58 -12.57 16.69
C VAL A 253 16.38 -12.77 17.61
N ASP A 254 15.29 -13.26 17.05
CA ASP A 254 14.07 -13.63 17.77
C ASP A 254 14.30 -14.94 18.52
N GLU A 255 14.19 -14.93 19.86
CA GLU A 255 14.22 -16.16 20.66
C GLU A 255 12.77 -16.64 20.83
N SER A 256 12.32 -17.56 19.97
CA SER A 256 10.98 -18.18 20.01
C SER A 256 10.73 -18.99 21.28
#